data_AF-A0A1G3H5J0-F1
#
_entry.id   AF-A0A1G3H5J0-F1
#
_cell.length_a   1.000
_cell.length_b   1.000
_cell.length_c   1.000
_cell.angle_alpha   90.00
_cell.angle_beta   90.00
_cell.angle_gamma   90.00
#
_symmetry.space_group_name_H-M   'P 1'
#
loop_
_entity.id
_entity.type
_entity.pdbx_description
1 polymer ?
#
loop_
_entity_poly.entity_id
_entity_poly.type
_entity_poly.pdbx_seq_one_letter_code
_entity_poly.pdbx_strand_id
1 'polypeptide(L)'
;MYLRESKQRRADGKVVTYLQLAENVWDAAKGRSQASIVHNCGRADDPDVVERLRRLAKSILRRCSPEEIVGAGAGGDWPLHRLSLRHHRL
;
A
#
# COMPACT_ATOMS: atom_id res chain seq x y z
N MET A 1 -4.89 -5.81 -1.72
CA MET A 1 -4.61 -4.35 -1.77
C MET A 1 -3.71 -3.97 -0.60
N TYR A 2 -2.89 -2.93 -0.74
CA TYR A 2 -2.02 -2.40 0.30
C TYR A 2 -1.79 -0.90 0.10
N LEU A 3 -1.47 -0.18 1.18
CA LEU A 3 -1.05 1.21 1.10
C LEU A 3 0.46 1.26 0.87
N ARG A 4 0.92 2.07 -0.10
CA ARG A 4 2.35 2.31 -0.34
C ARG A 4 2.67 3.80 -0.40
N GLU A 5 3.93 4.11 -0.17
CA GLU A 5 4.49 5.42 -0.46
C GLU A 5 5.04 5.48 -1.89
N SER A 6 4.87 6.64 -2.54
CA SER A 6 5.52 6.99 -3.79
C SER A 6 6.18 8.34 -3.66
N LYS A 7 7.50 8.39 -3.88
CA LYS A 7 8.28 9.63 -3.78
C LYS A 7 8.42 10.28 -5.15
N GLN A 8 8.10 11.56 -5.23
CA GLN A 8 8.26 12.38 -6.42
C GLN A 8 9.27 13.50 -6.15
N ARG A 9 10.35 13.53 -6.92
CA ARG A 9 11.30 14.65 -6.92
C ARG A 9 10.76 15.78 -7.80
N ARG A 10 10.72 17.00 -7.27
CA ARG A 10 10.29 18.21 -7.98
C ARG A 10 11.48 18.94 -8.60
N ALA A 11 11.18 19.89 -9.49
CA ALA A 11 12.19 20.70 -10.19
C ALA A 11 13.07 21.51 -9.23
N ASP A 12 12.52 21.94 -8.09
CA ASP A 12 13.24 22.63 -7.00
C ASP A 12 14.10 21.70 -6.13
N GLY A 13 14.18 20.41 -6.47
CA GLY A 13 14.94 19.40 -5.74
C GLY A 13 14.22 18.81 -4.53
N LYS A 14 13.06 19.37 -4.11
CA LYS A 14 12.29 18.83 -2.99
C LYS A 14 11.65 17.49 -3.36
N VAL A 15 11.48 16.63 -2.36
CA VAL A 15 10.79 15.35 -2.49
C VAL A 15 9.42 15.45 -1.84
N VAL A 16 8.38 15.06 -2.58
CA VAL A 16 7.01 14.94 -2.07
C VAL A 16 6.67 13.45 -2.01
N THR A 17 6.18 12.99 -0.86
CA THR A 17 5.69 11.62 -0.69
C THR A 17 4.19 11.59 -0.85
N TYR A 18 3.69 10.66 -1.67
CA TYR A 18 2.27 10.39 -1.87
C TYR A 18 1.90 9.02 -1.28
N LEU A 19 0.70 8.91 -0.74
CA LEU A 19 0.12 7.65 -0.29
C LEU A 19 -0.78 7.09 -1.39
N GLN A 20 -0.61 5.82 -1.74
CA GLN A 20 -1.34 5.17 -2.83
C GLN A 20 -1.89 3.83 -2.37
N LEU A 21 -3.18 3.59 -2.61
CA LEU A 21 -3.77 2.27 -2.51
C LEU A 21 -3.43 1.49 -3.80
N ALA A 22 -2.69 0.41 -3.62
CA ALA A 22 -2.24 -0.44 -4.71
C ALA A 22 -2.82 -1.86 -4.57
N GLU A 23 -2.94 -2.55 -5.70
CA GLU A 23 -3.23 -3.96 -5.76
C GLU A 23 -2.28 -4.67 -6.71
N ASN A 24 -2.00 -5.93 -6.43
CA ASN A 24 -1.14 -6.75 -7.28
C ASN A 24 -2.04 -7.54 -8.24
N VAL A 25 -1.89 -7.30 -9.54
CA VAL A 25 -2.62 -7.98 -10.60
C VAL A 25 -1.66 -8.88 -11.37
N TRP A 26 -2.11 -10.05 -11.82
CA TRP A 26 -1.29 -10.93 -12.65
C TRP A 26 -1.20 -10.39 -14.08
N ASP A 27 0.01 -10.13 -14.56
CA ASP A 27 0.28 -9.79 -15.96
C ASP A 27 0.74 -11.06 -16.69
N ALA A 28 -0.17 -11.66 -17.46
CA ALA A 28 0.10 -12.91 -18.18
C ALA A 28 1.14 -12.74 -19.29
N ALA A 29 1.22 -11.56 -19.92
CA ALA A 29 2.19 -11.30 -20.99
C ALA A 29 3.63 -11.20 -20.43
N LYS A 30 3.77 -10.64 -19.22
CA LYS A 30 5.07 -10.54 -18.54
C LYS A 30 5.37 -11.70 -17.59
N GLY A 31 4.43 -12.64 -17.42
CA GLY A 31 4.55 -13.79 -16.53
C GLY A 31 4.82 -13.43 -15.07
N ARG A 32 4.33 -12.27 -14.60
CA ARG A 32 4.61 -11.79 -13.25
C ARG A 32 3.47 -10.98 -12.67
N SER A 33 3.43 -10.88 -11.34
CA SER A 33 2.54 -9.93 -10.68
C SER A 33 3.05 -8.50 -10.85
N GLN A 34 2.15 -7.57 -11.16
CA GLN A 34 2.40 -6.15 -11.31
C GLN A 34 1.49 -5.35 -10.37
N ALA A 35 2.09 -4.36 -9.67
CA ALA A 35 1.34 -3.41 -8.87
C ALA A 35 0.55 -2.45 -9.77
N SER A 36 -0.77 -2.45 -9.63
CA SER A 36 -1.72 -1.49 -10.19
C SER A 36 -2.12 -0.48 -9.12
N ILE A 37 -2.21 0.80 -9.48
CA ILE A 37 -2.69 1.83 -8.56
C ILE A 37 -4.20 1.95 -8.67
N VAL A 38 -4.87 1.64 -7.58
CA VAL A 38 -6.32 1.76 -7.47
C VAL A 38 -6.70 3.20 -7.14
N HIS A 39 -5.94 3.84 -6.23
CA HIS A 39 -6.21 5.22 -5.85
C HIS A 39 -4.95 5.93 -5.35
N ASN A 40 -4.76 7.18 -5.75
CA ASN A 40 -3.79 8.09 -5.14
C ASN A 40 -4.49 8.90 -4.05
N CYS A 41 -4.18 8.62 -2.79
CA CYS A 41 -4.86 9.21 -1.63
C CYS A 41 -4.48 10.69 -1.43
N GLY A 42 -3.34 11.13 -1.99
CA GLY A 42 -2.78 12.46 -1.81
C GLY A 42 -1.41 12.43 -1.14
N ARG A 43 -0.93 13.61 -0.72
CA ARG A 43 0.38 13.75 -0.08
C ARG A 43 0.37 13.18 1.34
N ALA A 44 1.48 12.58 1.75
CA ALA A 44 1.63 12.00 3.08
C ALA A 44 1.65 13.05 4.19
N ASP A 45 2.05 14.29 3.88
CA ASP A 45 2.15 15.41 4.82
C ASP A 45 0.87 16.26 4.89
N ASP A 46 -0.18 15.90 4.16
CA ASP A 46 -1.46 16.59 4.17
C ASP A 46 -2.37 16.03 5.29
N PRO A 47 -2.75 16.84 6.29
CA PRO A 47 -3.57 16.37 7.42
C PRO A 47 -4.95 15.86 6.99
N ASP A 48 -5.53 16.39 5.90
CA ASP A 48 -6.82 15.94 5.39
C ASP A 48 -6.70 14.54 4.76
N VAL A 49 -5.56 14.23 4.14
CA VAL A 49 -5.25 12.88 3.63
C VAL A 49 -5.20 11.90 4.80
N VAL A 50 -4.48 12.25 5.87
CA VAL A 50 -4.35 11.39 7.07
C VAL A 50 -5.71 11.12 7.70
N GLU A 51 -6.56 12.13 7.84
CA GLU A 51 -7.88 11.94 8.45
C GLU A 51 -8.83 11.12 7.54
N ARG A 52 -8.74 11.27 6.20
CA ARG A 52 -9.46 10.37 5.27
C ARG A 52 -9.01 8.92 5.40
N LEU A 53 -7.71 8.66 5.52
CA LEU A 53 -7.18 7.31 5.71
C LEU A 53 -7.61 6.72 7.06
N ARG A 54 -7.66 7.53 8.12
CA ARG A 54 -8.18 7.08 9.42
C ARG A 54 -9.67 6.67 9.32
N ARG A 55 -10.48 7.43 8.57
CA ARG A 55 -11.88 7.06 8.29
C ARG A 55 -11.99 5.76 7.49
N LEU A 56 -11.14 5.57 6.49
CA LEU A 56 -11.07 4.33 5.72
C LEU A 56 -10.70 3.13 6.61
N ALA A 57 -9.64 3.25 7.42
CA ALA A 57 -9.21 2.21 8.34
C ALA A 57 -10.33 1.81 9.32
N LYS A 58 -11.03 2.79 9.91
CA LYS A 58 -12.22 2.53 10.75
C LYS A 58 -13.32 1.77 9.99
N SER A 59 -13.55 2.08 8.71
CA SER A 59 -14.56 1.40 7.89
C SER A 59 -14.18 -0.05 7.56
N ILE A 60 -12.89 -0.31 7.34
CA ILE A 60 -12.34 -1.66 7.12
C ILE A 60 -12.44 -2.48 8.41
N LEU A 61 -11.99 -1.93 9.53
CA LEU A 61 -12.01 -2.58 10.85
C LEU A 61 -13.44 -2.87 11.37
N ARG A 62 -14.47 -2.20 10.85
CA ARG A 62 -15.87 -2.59 11.13
C ARG A 62 -16.30 -3.88 10.41
N ARG A 63 -15.57 -4.30 9.38
CA ARG A 63 -15.90 -5.47 8.54
C ARG A 63 -14.92 -6.63 8.74
N CYS A 64 -13.82 -6.39 9.43
CA CYS A 64 -12.78 -7.37 9.72
C CYS A 64 -12.53 -7.35 11.22
N SER A 65 -12.46 -8.50 11.89
CA SER A 65 -12.23 -8.54 13.34
C SER A 65 -10.86 -7.91 13.63
N PRO A 66 -10.78 -6.79 14.38
CA PRO A 66 -9.53 -6.09 14.64
C PRO A 66 -8.46 -6.97 15.28
N GLU A 67 -8.89 -7.96 16.06
CA GLU A 67 -8.04 -8.92 16.77
C GLU A 67 -7.26 -9.81 15.79
N GLU A 68 -7.88 -10.20 14.67
CA GLU A 68 -7.26 -11.00 13.60
C GLU A 68 -6.23 -10.19 12.80
N ILE A 69 -6.39 -8.86 12.76
CA ILE A 69 -5.53 -7.96 11.99
C ILE A 69 -4.26 -7.61 12.78
N VAL A 70 -4.38 -7.34 14.09
CA VAL A 70 -3.26 -6.89 14.92
C VAL A 70 -2.32 -8.04 15.29
N GLY A 71 -2.80 -9.29 15.30
CA GLY A 71 -2.02 -10.49 15.63
C GLY A 71 -0.97 -10.93 14.60
N ALA A 72 -0.99 -10.38 13.37
CA ALA A 72 -0.20 -10.90 12.24
C ALA A 72 1.11 -10.14 11.94
N GLY A 73 1.48 -9.11 12.70
CA GLY A 73 2.74 -8.39 12.44
C GLY A 73 2.67 -6.91 12.77
N ALA A 74 2.38 -6.56 14.02
CA ALA A 74 2.58 -5.22 14.54
C ALA A 74 4.10 -4.93 14.73
N GLY A 75 4.85 -4.97 13.65
CA GLY A 75 6.21 -4.45 13.55
C GLY A 75 6.25 -3.67 12.26
N GLY A 76 6.44 -2.36 12.33
CA GLY A 76 6.40 -1.41 11.21
C GLY A 76 7.55 -1.59 10.20
N ASP A 77 7.85 -2.82 9.81
CA ASP A 77 8.68 -3.16 8.67
C ASP A 77 7.74 -3.77 7.63
N TRP A 78 7.20 -2.94 6.75
CA TRP A 78 6.49 -3.42 5.57
C TRP A 78 7.58 -3.83 4.56
N PRO A 79 7.85 -5.13 4.34
CA PRO A 79 8.95 -5.53 3.50
C PRO A 79 8.51 -5.36 2.05
N LEU A 80 8.66 -4.16 1.49
CA LEU A 80 8.48 -3.90 0.06
C LEU A 80 9.45 -4.72 -0.83
N HIS A 81 10.33 -5.53 -0.21
CA HIS A 81 11.32 -6.40 -0.86
C HIS A 81 11.03 -7.91 -0.76
N ARG A 82 9.90 -8.38 -0.22
CA ARG A 82 9.61 -9.83 -0.15
C ARG A 82 8.18 -10.21 -0.55
N LEU A 83 7.75 -9.75 -1.71
CA LEU A 83 6.66 -10.41 -2.46
C LEU A 83 7.12 -10.69 -3.90
N SER A 84 8.27 -11.33 -4.01
CA SER A 84 8.57 -12.22 -5.13
C SER A 84 9.12 -13.49 -4.53
N LEU A 85 8.71 -14.64 -5.08
CA LEU A 85 9.14 -16.01 -4.74
C LEU A 85 8.33 -16.71 -3.63
N ARG A 86 7.22 -17.33 -4.04
CA ARG A 86 7.14 -18.79 -3.95
C ARG A 86 6.64 -19.33 -5.30
N HIS A 87 7.56 -19.95 -6.02
CA HIS A 87 7.24 -20.78 -7.17
C HIS A 87 6.38 -21.95 -6.70
N HIS A 88 5.18 -22.10 -7.27
CA HIS A 88 4.57 -23.42 -7.36
C HIS A 88 5.36 -24.20 -8.41
N ARG A 89 6.20 -25.14 -7.96
CA ARG A 89 6.53 -26.30 -8.77
C ARG A 89 5.34 -27.26 -8.69
N LEU A 90 4.84 -27.63 -9.86
CA LEU A 90 4.17 -28.90 -10.12
C LEU A 90 5.16 -30.05 -9.90
#